data_AF-A0A437UST1-F1
#
_entry.id   AF-A0A437UST1-F1
#
_cell.length_a   1.000
_cell.length_b   1.000
_cell.length_c   1.000
_cell.angle_alpha   90.00
_cell.angle_beta   90.00
_cell.angle_gamma   90.00
#
_symmetry.space_group_name_H-M   'P 1'
#
loop_
_entity.id
_entity.type
_entity.pdbx_description
1 polymer ?
#
loop_
_entity_poly.entity_id
_entity_poly.type
_entity_poly.pdbx_seq_one_letter_code
_entity_poly.pdbx_strand_id
1 'polypeptide(L)'
;MASHFKQARTEDSPYETEASPMASDSITKLHTGEGVRKLAAQPKKERGGSKPARAALAGVALAALLVMVAGFLFIRALVGQPPADAGDTPDGVQPEQQAATVSVDMQTGSVDSGSISYMDETFSMVNIEGSVAVVATDAVGNQRTLFKLEGTPTSLLLYNGTILVPENLGDGWDVISYVVGGESQAGPIVEDGEPVRGQGEITDARLEGSELVVADTTGASTRIAL
;
A
#
# COMPACT_ATOMS: atom_id res chain seq x y z
N MET A 1 48.84 18.31 -60.75
CA MET A 1 48.14 17.04 -61.03
C MET A 1 46.95 17.01 -60.08
N ALA A 2 45.68 17.19 -60.48
CA ALA A 2 45.01 17.00 -61.77
C ALA A 2 45.12 15.53 -62.28
N SER A 3 44.03 14.80 -62.59
CA SER A 3 42.64 15.22 -62.87
C SER A 3 41.55 14.27 -62.34
N HIS A 4 40.34 14.82 -62.20
CA HIS A 4 39.00 14.36 -62.66
C HIS A 4 38.88 12.93 -63.28
N PHE A 5 37.71 12.24 -63.26
CA PHE A 5 36.42 12.69 -63.82
C PHE A 5 35.25 11.68 -63.64
N LYS A 6 34.09 12.15 -63.14
CA LYS A 6 32.66 11.78 -63.45
C LYS A 6 32.11 10.32 -63.48
N GLN A 7 30.79 10.05 -63.41
CA GLN A 7 29.62 10.72 -62.77
C GLN A 7 28.32 9.88 -62.85
N ALA A 8 27.45 9.96 -61.83
CA ALA A 8 26.02 9.59 -61.79
C ALA A 8 25.31 10.31 -60.59
N ARG A 9 23.98 10.36 -60.31
CA ARG A 9 22.67 10.31 -61.05
C ARG A 9 22.55 9.26 -62.17
N THR A 10 21.55 8.36 -62.18
CA THR A 10 20.09 8.51 -61.93
C THR A 10 19.56 7.63 -60.77
N GLU A 11 18.30 7.70 -60.30
CA GLU A 11 17.11 8.53 -60.64
C GLU A 11 16.27 8.88 -59.37
N ASP A 12 15.02 9.35 -59.54
CA ASP A 12 14.02 9.68 -58.50
C ASP A 12 12.89 8.65 -58.36
N SER A 13 12.22 8.63 -57.20
CA SER A 13 10.81 8.18 -57.08
C SER A 13 10.16 8.72 -55.78
N PRO A 14 9.32 9.76 -55.84
CA PRO A 14 8.56 10.26 -54.68
C PRO A 14 7.21 9.55 -54.53
N TYR A 15 6.85 9.14 -53.31
CA TYR A 15 5.52 8.62 -52.98
C TYR A 15 4.53 9.75 -52.63
N GLU A 16 4.21 10.58 -53.62
CA GLU A 16 3.00 11.41 -53.61
C GLU A 16 2.18 11.16 -54.88
N THR A 17 0.95 10.64 -54.73
CA THR A 17 -0.06 10.63 -55.80
C THR A 17 -1.45 10.61 -55.16
N GLU A 18 -2.09 11.78 -55.20
CA GLU A 18 -3.53 12.04 -55.31
C GLU A 18 -4.51 11.34 -54.35
N ALA A 19 -5.16 12.15 -53.53
CA ALA A 19 -6.54 11.90 -53.15
C ALA A 19 -7.48 12.10 -54.36
N SER A 20 -8.54 11.30 -54.46
CA SER A 20 -9.67 11.56 -55.38
C SER A 20 -11.00 11.12 -54.75
N PRO A 21 -12.05 11.96 -54.75
CA PRO A 21 -13.28 11.70 -54.00
C PRO A 21 -14.39 11.04 -54.83
N MET A 22 -14.90 9.89 -54.37
CA MET A 22 -16.18 9.31 -54.76
C MET A 22 -16.74 8.45 -53.61
N ALA A 23 -18.06 8.31 -53.41
CA ALA A 23 -19.17 9.16 -53.80
C ALA A 23 -20.37 8.80 -52.90
N SER A 24 -21.12 9.80 -52.42
CA SER A 24 -22.30 9.55 -51.57
C SER A 24 -23.54 9.31 -52.44
N ASP A 25 -23.97 8.05 -52.60
CA ASP A 25 -25.40 7.77 -52.88
C ASP A 25 -25.80 6.29 -52.73
N SER A 26 -26.83 6.04 -51.91
CA SER A 26 -28.02 5.23 -52.27
C SER A 26 -28.92 4.96 -51.05
N ILE A 27 -29.92 5.81 -50.86
CA ILE A 27 -31.05 5.53 -49.96
C ILE A 27 -31.88 4.37 -50.53
N THR A 28 -32.25 3.37 -49.72
CA THR A 28 -33.30 2.40 -50.12
C THR A 28 -34.15 1.90 -48.94
N LYS A 29 -35.42 2.35 -48.97
CA LYS A 29 -36.65 1.69 -48.48
C LYS A 29 -36.73 1.23 -47.02
N LEU A 30 -37.45 2.06 -46.26
CA LEU A 30 -38.38 1.61 -45.20
C LEU A 30 -39.26 0.43 -45.66
N HIS A 31 -39.70 -0.40 -44.71
CA HIS A 31 -40.96 -1.12 -44.82
C HIS A 31 -41.75 -1.03 -43.50
N THR A 32 -42.97 -0.50 -43.60
CA THR A 32 -43.93 -0.40 -42.50
C THR A 32 -44.63 -1.74 -42.27
N GLY A 33 -44.91 -2.08 -41.02
CA GLY A 33 -45.61 -3.30 -40.63
C GLY A 33 -46.29 -3.21 -39.27
N GLU A 34 -47.33 -2.37 -39.15
CA GLU A 34 -48.14 -2.30 -37.93
C GLU A 34 -48.97 -3.57 -37.71
N GLY A 35 -48.93 -4.11 -36.48
CA GLY A 35 -49.84 -5.16 -35.99
C GLY A 35 -50.35 -4.78 -34.60
N VAL A 36 -51.64 -4.46 -34.48
CA VAL A 36 -52.20 -3.70 -33.34
C VAL A 36 -53.30 -4.50 -32.62
N ARG A 37 -53.60 -4.14 -31.35
CA ARG A 37 -54.80 -4.50 -30.50
C ARG A 37 -54.65 -5.81 -29.70
N LYS A 38 -55.13 -5.97 -28.45
CA LYS A 38 -55.83 -5.15 -27.41
C LYS A 38 -55.25 -5.57 -26.03
N LEU A 39 -55.06 -4.74 -25.01
CA LEU A 39 -55.98 -3.88 -24.23
C LEU A 39 -56.99 -4.62 -23.31
N ALA A 40 -56.67 -4.70 -22.01
CA ALA A 40 -57.57 -4.95 -20.86
C ALA A 40 -56.90 -4.39 -19.57
N ALA A 41 -57.64 -4.04 -18.51
CA ALA A 41 -57.07 -3.28 -17.38
C ALA A 41 -57.76 -3.48 -16.01
N GLN A 42 -56.96 -3.35 -14.93
CA GLN A 42 -57.33 -3.03 -13.53
C GLN A 42 -58.18 -4.12 -12.79
N PRO A 43 -58.17 -4.23 -11.43
CA PRO A 43 -58.01 -3.14 -10.46
C PRO A 43 -57.09 -3.35 -9.23
N LYS A 44 -56.93 -2.25 -8.48
CA LYS A 44 -56.24 -2.07 -7.18
C LYS A 44 -56.82 -2.91 -6.02
N LYS A 45 -55.95 -3.41 -5.14
CA LYS A 45 -56.23 -3.69 -3.70
C LYS A 45 -55.04 -3.24 -2.82
N GLU A 46 -55.25 -3.17 -1.51
CA GLU A 46 -54.45 -2.31 -0.61
C GLU A 46 -53.60 -3.04 0.43
N ARG A 47 -52.59 -2.31 0.95
CA ARG A 47 -52.02 -2.40 2.31
C ARG A 47 -51.92 -3.80 2.96
N GLY A 48 -50.78 -4.46 2.75
CA GLY A 48 -50.26 -5.50 3.65
C GLY A 48 -48.82 -5.17 4.02
N GLY A 49 -48.57 -4.67 5.23
CA GLY A 49 -47.23 -4.30 5.69
C GLY A 49 -46.55 -5.44 6.44
N SER A 50 -45.32 -5.78 6.07
CA SER A 50 -44.42 -6.57 6.92
C SER A 50 -42.99 -6.04 6.81
N LYS A 51 -42.39 -5.68 7.94
CA LYS A 51 -41.00 -5.23 8.01
C LYS A 51 -40.12 -6.47 8.23
N PRO A 52 -39.15 -6.81 7.35
CA PRO A 52 -38.13 -7.80 7.70
C PRO A 52 -37.36 -7.30 8.94
N ALA A 53 -37.13 -8.20 9.90
CA ALA A 53 -36.86 -7.80 11.27
C ALA A 53 -35.42 -7.32 11.50
N ARG A 54 -35.24 -6.01 11.73
CA ARG A 54 -34.00 -5.43 12.31
C ARG A 54 -33.69 -5.92 13.73
N ALA A 55 -34.58 -6.70 14.36
CA ALA A 55 -34.43 -7.21 15.73
C ALA A 55 -33.56 -8.47 15.87
N ALA A 56 -33.28 -9.20 14.78
CA ALA A 56 -32.56 -10.49 14.86
C ALA A 56 -31.03 -10.36 14.93
N LEU A 57 -30.44 -9.27 14.39
CA LEU A 57 -28.97 -9.10 14.33
C LEU A 57 -28.34 -8.69 15.67
N ALA A 58 -29.08 -8.02 16.54
CA ALA A 58 -28.53 -7.42 17.77
C ALA A 58 -28.02 -8.46 18.79
N GLY A 59 -28.64 -9.64 18.86
CA GLY A 59 -28.26 -10.69 19.81
C GLY A 59 -26.95 -11.40 19.44
N VAL A 60 -26.71 -11.65 18.15
CA VAL A 60 -25.54 -12.40 17.67
C VAL A 60 -24.25 -11.59 17.86
N ALA A 61 -24.29 -10.29 17.58
CA ALA A 61 -23.15 -9.39 17.78
C ALA A 61 -22.70 -9.34 19.25
N LEU A 62 -23.65 -9.27 20.19
CA LEU A 62 -23.34 -9.24 21.63
C LEU A 62 -22.74 -10.57 22.12
N ALA A 63 -23.25 -11.71 21.63
CA ALA A 63 -22.71 -13.02 21.96
C ALA A 63 -21.27 -13.21 21.43
N ALA A 64 -21.01 -12.80 20.17
CA ALA A 64 -19.68 -12.84 19.58
C ALA A 64 -18.67 -11.96 20.34
N LEU A 65 -19.09 -10.74 20.73
CA LEU A 65 -18.26 -9.82 21.51
C LEU A 65 -17.94 -10.37 22.91
N LEU A 66 -18.89 -11.02 23.59
CA LEU A 66 -18.64 -11.67 24.88
C LEU A 66 -17.64 -12.83 24.77
N VAL A 67 -17.72 -13.65 23.72
CA VAL A 67 -16.74 -14.72 23.45
C VAL A 67 -15.35 -14.14 23.16
N MET A 68 -15.26 -13.07 22.38
CA MET A 68 -14.00 -12.41 22.06
C MET A 68 -13.34 -11.77 23.29
N VAL A 69 -14.12 -11.10 24.15
CA VAL A 69 -13.63 -10.55 25.43
C VAL A 69 -13.20 -11.66 26.39
N ALA A 70 -13.96 -12.76 26.49
CA ALA A 70 -13.59 -13.89 27.34
C ALA A 70 -12.27 -14.55 26.87
N GLY A 71 -12.10 -14.72 25.55
CA GLY A 71 -10.85 -15.22 24.96
C GLY A 71 -9.65 -14.30 25.23
N PHE A 72 -9.83 -12.99 25.04
CA PHE A 72 -8.79 -11.99 25.32
C PHE A 72 -8.38 -11.99 26.80
N LEU A 73 -9.35 -12.06 27.73
CA LEU A 73 -9.07 -12.14 29.17
C LEU A 73 -8.36 -13.45 29.56
N PHE A 74 -8.71 -14.57 28.91
CA PHE A 74 -8.05 -15.86 29.13
C PHE A 74 -6.58 -15.84 28.67
N ILE A 75 -6.29 -15.22 27.53
CA ILE A 75 -4.91 -15.00 27.03
C ILE A 75 -4.14 -14.05 27.99
N ARG A 76 -4.76 -12.94 28.42
CA ARG A 76 -4.18 -12.03 29.43
C ARG A 76 -3.82 -12.74 30.73
N ALA A 77 -4.64 -13.70 31.19
CA ALA A 77 -4.40 -14.46 32.41
C ALA A 77 -3.24 -15.48 32.28
N LEU A 78 -2.97 -15.98 31.07
CA LEU A 78 -1.85 -16.90 30.80
C LEU A 78 -0.50 -16.19 30.65
N VAL A 79 -0.49 -14.89 30.33
CA VAL A 79 0.72 -14.15 29.91
C VAL A 79 1.25 -13.19 31.00
N GLY A 80 0.53 -12.97 32.11
CA GLY A 80 0.96 -11.98 33.10
C GLY A 80 0.40 -12.14 34.51
N GLN A 81 1.05 -12.99 35.32
CA GLN A 81 1.19 -12.75 36.76
C GLN A 81 2.63 -12.26 37.03
N PRO A 82 2.85 -11.00 37.44
CA PRO A 82 4.10 -10.66 38.10
C PRO A 82 4.14 -11.38 39.46
N PRO A 83 5.26 -12.03 39.84
CA PRO A 83 5.40 -12.60 41.17
C PRO A 83 5.46 -11.47 42.20
N ALA A 84 4.66 -11.58 43.25
CA ALA A 84 4.89 -10.83 44.47
C ALA A 84 5.73 -11.70 45.41
N ASP A 85 6.96 -11.28 45.72
CA ASP A 85 7.41 -11.21 47.10
C ASP A 85 8.62 -10.28 47.27
N ALA A 86 9.00 -10.01 48.52
CA ALA A 86 10.12 -9.15 48.89
C ALA A 86 11.48 -9.87 48.96
N GLY A 87 12.58 -9.10 48.90
CA GLY A 87 13.93 -9.59 49.18
C GLY A 87 15.02 -8.55 48.89
N ASP A 88 15.91 -8.32 49.86
CA ASP A 88 17.03 -7.37 49.74
C ASP A 88 18.22 -7.95 48.95
N THR A 89 18.94 -7.07 48.26
CA THR A 89 20.33 -7.25 47.77
C THR A 89 21.34 -6.88 48.89
N PRO A 90 22.68 -7.11 48.76
CA PRO A 90 23.46 -7.60 47.60
C PRO A 90 24.46 -8.74 47.92
N ASP A 91 25.15 -9.29 46.90
CA ASP A 91 26.63 -9.13 46.77
C ASP A 91 27.23 -9.90 45.56
N GLY A 92 28.08 -9.21 44.78
CA GLY A 92 28.94 -9.80 43.73
C GLY A 92 28.24 -10.26 42.43
N VAL A 93 28.90 -10.30 41.27
CA VAL A 93 30.25 -9.84 40.88
C VAL A 93 30.17 -9.31 39.44
N GLN A 94 30.74 -8.13 39.16
CA GLN A 94 30.87 -7.61 37.80
C GLN A 94 32.22 -8.08 37.20
N PRO A 95 32.21 -8.66 35.99
CA PRO A 95 32.95 -8.02 34.89
C PRO A 95 32.29 -8.23 33.52
N GLU A 96 31.80 -7.16 32.89
CA GLU A 96 31.65 -7.16 31.42
C GLU A 96 31.65 -5.75 30.83
N GLN A 97 31.98 -5.68 29.53
CA GLN A 97 32.27 -4.43 28.83
C GLN A 97 31.11 -3.44 28.88
N GLN A 98 31.44 -2.17 29.12
CA GLN A 98 30.60 -1.06 28.68
C GLN A 98 30.67 -0.92 27.15
N ALA A 99 29.96 -1.81 26.45
CA ALA A 99 29.28 -1.36 25.25
C ALA A 99 28.32 -0.24 25.69
N ALA A 100 28.42 0.93 25.06
CA ALA A 100 27.49 2.02 25.32
C ALA A 100 26.15 1.70 24.64
N THR A 101 25.36 0.83 25.25
CA THR A 101 23.92 0.71 24.96
C THR A 101 23.28 2.05 25.33
N VAL A 102 23.16 2.93 24.34
CA VAL A 102 22.29 4.09 24.43
C VAL A 102 20.86 3.56 24.47
N SER A 103 20.39 3.28 25.68
CA SER A 103 18.99 3.04 25.97
C SER A 103 18.23 4.34 25.70
N VAL A 104 17.89 4.56 24.43
CA VAL A 104 16.93 5.60 24.05
C VAL A 104 15.63 5.20 24.73
N ASP A 105 15.19 6.02 25.68
CA ASP A 105 13.92 5.82 26.38
C ASP A 105 12.77 6.16 25.42
N MET A 106 12.48 5.20 24.54
CA MET A 106 11.51 5.31 23.45
C MET A 106 10.08 5.15 23.99
N GLN A 107 9.71 6.08 24.88
CA GLN A 107 8.35 6.43 25.27
C GLN A 107 7.63 7.15 24.11
N THR A 108 7.73 6.57 22.92
CA THR A 108 7.40 7.13 21.61
C THR A 108 6.22 6.38 21.01
N GLY A 109 5.21 7.10 20.53
CA GLY A 109 3.98 6.48 20.04
C GLY A 109 4.21 5.61 18.81
N SER A 110 3.67 4.39 18.82
CA SER A 110 3.48 3.60 17.60
C SER A 110 2.56 4.36 16.66
N VAL A 111 2.90 4.39 15.37
CA VAL A 111 1.97 4.78 14.31
C VAL A 111 1.02 3.61 14.04
N ASP A 112 -0.25 3.87 13.74
CA ASP A 112 -1.27 2.84 13.51
C ASP A 112 -1.20 2.25 12.08
N SER A 113 0.01 1.95 11.64
CA SER A 113 0.34 1.34 10.33
C SER A 113 0.57 -0.17 10.43
N GLY A 114 0.34 -0.76 11.60
CA GLY A 114 0.66 -2.15 11.91
C GLY A 114 2.15 -2.40 12.17
N SER A 115 2.51 -3.69 12.19
CA SER A 115 3.89 -4.17 12.30
C SER A 115 4.05 -5.46 11.49
N ILE A 116 5.29 -5.77 11.09
CA ILE A 116 5.61 -6.97 10.30
C ILE A 116 6.71 -7.75 11.01
N SER A 117 6.51 -9.05 11.21
CA SER A 117 7.57 -9.96 11.65
C SER A 117 8.24 -10.64 10.44
N TYR A 118 9.58 -10.66 10.40
CA TYR A 118 10.36 -11.34 9.38
C TYR A 118 11.69 -11.81 9.99
N MET A 119 12.03 -13.09 9.78
CA MET A 119 13.03 -13.79 10.61
C MET A 119 12.69 -13.64 12.10
N ASP A 120 13.69 -13.60 12.99
CA ASP A 120 13.52 -13.45 14.44
C ASP A 120 13.32 -11.97 14.87
N GLU A 121 12.79 -11.12 13.98
CA GLU A 121 12.63 -9.68 14.20
C GLU A 121 11.21 -9.20 13.85
N THR A 122 10.79 -8.12 14.51
CA THR A 122 9.54 -7.40 14.21
C THR A 122 9.80 -5.93 13.95
N PHE A 123 9.34 -5.45 12.81
CA PHE A 123 9.49 -4.11 12.29
C PHE A 123 8.19 -3.32 12.52
N SER A 124 8.30 -2.10 13.04
CA SER A 124 7.18 -1.21 13.33
C SER A 124 7.53 0.23 13.01
N MET A 125 6.50 1.09 12.90
CA MET A 125 6.68 2.52 12.74
C MET A 125 6.41 3.28 14.04
N VAL A 126 7.35 4.14 14.42
CA VAL A 126 7.42 4.78 15.73
C VAL A 126 7.72 6.26 15.54
N ASN A 127 6.99 7.17 16.22
CA ASN A 127 7.27 8.60 16.13
C ASN A 127 8.38 9.02 17.11
N ILE A 128 9.59 9.25 16.59
CA ILE A 128 10.79 9.62 17.35
C ILE A 128 11.10 11.10 17.11
N GLU A 129 10.87 11.92 18.14
CA GLU A 129 11.16 13.36 18.16
C GLU A 129 10.37 14.19 17.12
N GLY A 130 9.21 13.68 16.68
CA GLY A 130 8.34 14.32 15.67
C GLY A 130 8.41 13.66 14.29
N SER A 131 9.53 13.04 13.92
CA SER A 131 9.66 12.23 12.70
C SER A 131 9.16 10.81 12.93
N VAL A 132 8.57 10.17 11.92
CA VAL A 132 8.35 8.71 11.97
C VAL A 132 9.66 7.99 11.62
N ALA A 133 9.90 6.86 12.26
CA ALA A 133 11.05 6.01 12.02
C ALA A 133 10.63 4.54 11.94
N VAL A 134 11.33 3.76 11.12
CA VAL A 134 11.20 2.30 11.13
C VAL A 134 12.13 1.75 12.22
N VAL A 135 11.53 1.08 13.21
CA VAL A 135 12.22 0.45 14.32
C VAL A 135 12.13 -1.06 14.16
N ALA A 136 13.26 -1.74 14.35
CA ALA A 136 13.35 -3.20 14.35
C ALA A 136 13.57 -3.69 15.78
N THR A 137 12.75 -4.65 16.21
CA THR A 137 12.77 -5.27 17.54
C THR A 137 13.16 -6.73 17.40
N ASP A 138 14.18 -7.20 18.13
CA ASP A 138 14.57 -8.61 18.11
C ASP A 138 13.66 -9.49 19.00
N ALA A 139 13.83 -10.81 18.90
CA ALA A 139 13.06 -11.80 19.65
C ALA A 139 13.19 -11.73 21.19
N VAL A 140 14.13 -10.94 21.75
CA VAL A 140 14.24 -10.70 23.20
C VAL A 140 13.86 -9.27 23.61
N GLY A 141 13.45 -8.43 22.65
CA GLY A 141 12.91 -7.09 22.88
C GLY A 141 13.90 -5.93 22.70
N ASN A 142 15.13 -6.17 22.24
CA ASN A 142 16.07 -5.09 21.94
C ASN A 142 15.58 -4.33 20.70
N GLN A 143 15.54 -3.00 20.76
CA GLN A 143 15.12 -2.16 19.65
C GLN A 143 16.30 -1.42 19.02
N ARG A 144 16.28 -1.29 17.69
CA ARG A 144 17.14 -0.38 16.92
C ARG A 144 16.31 0.43 15.94
N THR A 145 16.63 1.71 15.79
CA THR A 145 16.13 2.49 14.66
C THR A 145 16.90 2.08 13.41
N LEU A 146 16.21 1.74 12.32
CA LEU A 146 16.83 1.47 11.02
C LEU A 146 17.07 2.76 10.25
N PHE A 147 16.03 3.59 10.14
CA PHE A 147 16.04 4.89 9.47
C PHE A 147 14.89 5.76 9.99
N LYS A 148 15.07 7.09 9.93
CA LYS A 148 13.96 8.06 10.03
C LYS A 148 13.45 8.35 8.62
N LEU A 149 12.16 8.65 8.52
CA LEU A 149 11.45 9.04 7.30
C LEU A 149 11.39 10.57 7.19
N GLU A 150 11.29 11.11 5.98
CA GLU A 150 11.25 12.57 5.76
C GLU A 150 9.82 13.14 5.79
N GLY A 151 8.82 12.33 5.45
CA GLY A 151 7.41 12.68 5.35
C GLY A 151 6.51 11.85 6.27
N THR A 152 5.29 11.58 5.78
CA THR A 152 4.25 10.84 6.51
C THR A 152 3.99 9.49 5.83
N PRO A 153 4.43 8.36 6.43
CA PRO A 153 4.23 7.05 5.85
C PRO A 153 2.76 6.60 5.94
N THR A 154 2.32 5.85 4.93
CA THR A 154 0.95 5.33 4.83
C THR A 154 0.82 3.88 5.26
N SER A 155 1.85 3.06 5.02
CA SER A 155 1.85 1.62 5.27
C SER A 155 3.26 1.12 5.54
N LEU A 156 3.36 0.01 6.27
CA LEU A 156 4.57 -0.81 6.33
C LEU A 156 4.31 -2.05 5.47
N LEU A 157 5.19 -2.34 4.51
CA LEU A 157 5.07 -3.47 3.60
C LEU A 157 6.40 -4.26 3.57
N LEU A 158 6.33 -5.53 3.18
CA LEU A 158 7.49 -6.42 3.07
C LEU A 158 7.38 -7.28 1.81
N TYR A 159 8.41 -7.25 0.98
CA TYR A 159 8.53 -8.08 -0.22
C TYR A 159 9.93 -8.69 -0.31
N ASN A 160 10.04 -10.01 -0.37
CA ASN A 160 11.31 -10.77 -0.52
C ASN A 160 12.45 -10.38 0.45
N GLY A 161 12.13 -9.88 1.65
CA GLY A 161 13.12 -9.41 2.64
C GLY A 161 13.45 -7.91 2.55
N THR A 162 12.87 -7.20 1.59
CA THR A 162 12.90 -5.74 1.50
C THR A 162 11.67 -5.16 2.19
N ILE A 163 11.89 -4.29 3.17
CA ILE A 163 10.86 -3.42 3.75
C ILE A 163 10.59 -2.29 2.76
N LEU A 164 9.31 -2.00 2.51
CA LEU A 164 8.85 -0.91 1.67
C LEU A 164 7.94 0.01 2.50
N VAL A 165 8.19 1.32 2.40
CA VAL A 165 7.45 2.37 3.14
C VAL A 165 7.02 3.46 2.15
N PRO A 166 5.77 3.40 1.66
CA PRO A 166 5.19 4.45 0.81
C PRO A 166 4.83 5.67 1.66
N GLU A 167 5.43 6.83 1.37
CA GLU A 167 5.28 8.04 2.20
C GLU A 167 4.91 9.32 1.44
N ASN A 168 4.13 10.18 2.11
CA ASN A 168 3.66 11.46 1.62
C ASN A 168 4.65 12.57 2.03
N LEU A 169 5.16 13.28 1.02
CA LEU A 169 6.08 14.40 1.13
C LEU A 169 5.31 15.73 1.03
N GLY A 170 6.01 16.87 1.12
CA GLY A 170 5.38 18.20 1.05
C GLY A 170 4.88 18.62 -0.34
N ASP A 171 5.35 17.97 -1.39
CA ASP A 171 5.10 18.29 -2.80
C ASP A 171 4.67 17.09 -3.67
N GLY A 172 4.50 15.91 -3.06
CA GLY A 172 4.13 14.67 -3.72
C GLY A 172 4.31 13.45 -2.81
N TRP A 173 4.67 12.31 -3.39
CA TRP A 173 4.96 11.08 -2.64
C TRP A 173 6.12 10.29 -3.27
N ASP A 174 6.80 9.48 -2.47
CA ASP A 174 7.72 8.44 -2.94
C ASP A 174 7.63 7.15 -2.09
N VAL A 175 8.52 6.18 -2.34
CA VAL A 175 8.55 4.91 -1.60
C VAL A 175 9.97 4.61 -1.16
N ILE A 176 10.21 4.61 0.15
CA ILE A 176 11.49 4.21 0.74
C ILE A 176 11.56 2.68 0.80
N SER A 177 12.73 2.14 0.45
CA SER A 177 13.06 0.73 0.47
C SER A 177 14.25 0.45 1.39
N TYR A 178 14.25 -0.70 2.06
CA TYR A 178 15.35 -1.16 2.91
C TYR A 178 15.46 -2.69 2.90
N VAL A 179 16.61 -3.23 2.51
CA VAL A 179 16.85 -4.68 2.49
C VAL A 179 17.28 -5.16 3.88
N VAL A 180 16.49 -6.03 4.51
CA VAL A 180 16.79 -6.56 5.85
C VAL A 180 18.07 -7.40 5.79
N GLY A 181 19.09 -6.97 6.54
CA GLY A 181 20.41 -7.61 6.54
C GLY A 181 21.30 -7.26 5.34
N GLY A 182 20.88 -6.34 4.47
CA GLY A 182 21.72 -5.80 3.41
C GLY A 182 22.74 -4.76 3.91
N GLU A 183 23.79 -4.54 3.13
CA GLU A 183 24.81 -3.50 3.40
C GLU A 183 24.36 -2.08 2.97
N SER A 184 23.32 -1.98 2.15
CA SER A 184 22.76 -0.72 1.68
C SER A 184 21.97 0.02 2.77
N GLN A 185 22.11 1.33 2.81
CA GLN A 185 21.20 2.20 3.58
C GLN A 185 19.81 2.23 2.94
N ALA A 186 18.80 2.62 3.73
CA ALA A 186 17.46 2.86 3.21
C ALA A 186 17.45 4.05 2.24
N GLY A 187 16.60 4.00 1.23
CA GLY A 187 16.46 5.05 0.22
C GLY A 187 15.29 4.79 -0.73
N PRO A 188 14.89 5.78 -1.55
CA PRO A 188 13.76 5.64 -2.45
C PRO A 188 14.00 4.54 -3.49
N ILE A 189 12.92 3.87 -3.94
CA ILE A 189 12.97 2.99 -5.11
C ILE A 189 13.39 3.82 -6.33
N VAL A 190 14.25 3.25 -7.18
CA VAL A 190 14.79 3.90 -8.39
C VAL A 190 14.46 3.07 -9.62
N GLU A 191 13.78 3.67 -10.59
CA GLU A 191 13.50 3.09 -11.91
C GLU A 191 14.19 3.95 -12.99
N ASP A 192 14.79 3.31 -13.99
CA ASP A 192 15.61 3.93 -15.06
C ASP A 192 16.71 4.94 -14.62
N GLY A 193 17.05 4.95 -13.33
CA GLY A 193 18.08 5.80 -12.72
C GLY A 193 17.54 7.00 -11.93
N GLU A 194 16.23 7.25 -11.93
CA GLU A 194 15.57 8.30 -11.17
C GLU A 194 14.69 7.72 -10.03
N PRO A 195 14.55 8.42 -8.88
CA PRO A 195 13.64 7.99 -7.82
C PRO A 195 12.17 7.96 -8.28
N VAL A 196 11.47 6.87 -7.97
CA VAL A 196 10.05 6.71 -8.28
C VAL A 196 9.21 7.64 -7.38
N ARG A 197 8.54 8.62 -7.99
CA ARG A 197 7.69 9.61 -7.31
C ARG A 197 6.36 9.82 -8.01
N GLY A 198 5.38 10.29 -7.26
CA GLY A 198 4.09 10.77 -7.79
C GLY A 198 3.63 12.10 -7.18
N GLN A 199 2.45 12.55 -7.61
CA GLN A 199 1.84 13.81 -7.18
C GLN A 199 0.63 13.56 -6.27
N GLY A 200 0.29 14.56 -5.45
CA GLY A 200 -0.76 14.41 -4.44
C GLY A 200 -0.28 13.55 -3.27
N GLU A 201 -1.24 12.92 -2.59
CA GLU A 201 -1.01 12.10 -1.39
C GLU A 201 -1.45 10.65 -1.65
N ILE A 202 -0.65 9.68 -1.22
CA ILE A 202 -1.01 8.26 -1.19
C ILE A 202 -2.23 8.06 -0.28
N THR A 203 -3.19 7.27 -0.78
CA THR A 203 -4.44 6.88 -0.09
C THR A 203 -4.55 5.39 0.16
N ASP A 204 -3.90 4.56 -0.66
CA ASP A 204 -3.73 3.12 -0.50
C ASP A 204 -2.41 2.70 -1.13
N ALA A 205 -1.73 1.71 -0.54
CA ALA A 205 -0.54 1.12 -1.10
C ALA A 205 -0.46 -0.37 -0.73
N ARG A 206 -0.31 -1.24 -1.74
CA ARG A 206 -0.45 -2.70 -1.56
C ARG A 206 0.38 -3.49 -2.57
N LEU A 207 0.75 -4.71 -2.19
CA LEU A 207 1.49 -5.64 -3.05
C LEU A 207 0.52 -6.44 -3.94
N GLU A 208 0.76 -6.43 -5.26
CA GLU A 208 0.05 -7.24 -6.25
C GLU A 208 1.04 -8.15 -6.99
N GLY A 209 1.42 -9.26 -6.36
CA GLY A 209 2.39 -10.21 -6.93
C GLY A 209 3.83 -9.71 -6.75
N SER A 210 4.46 -9.26 -7.84
CA SER A 210 5.80 -8.67 -7.87
C SER A 210 5.78 -7.16 -8.18
N GLU A 211 4.64 -6.52 -7.93
CA GLU A 211 4.46 -5.07 -8.06
C GLU A 211 3.99 -4.47 -6.75
N LEU A 212 4.50 -3.28 -6.40
CA LEU A 212 3.85 -2.38 -5.47
C LEU A 212 2.89 -1.48 -6.25
N VAL A 213 1.63 -1.46 -5.83
CA VAL A 213 0.60 -0.58 -6.40
C VAL A 213 0.30 0.52 -5.40
N VAL A 214 0.55 1.77 -5.79
CA VAL A 214 0.33 2.98 -5.00
C VAL A 214 -0.82 3.76 -5.65
N ALA A 215 -1.84 4.14 -4.88
CA ALA A 215 -3.00 4.90 -5.36
C ALA A 215 -3.14 6.23 -4.60
N ASP A 216 -3.26 7.34 -5.34
CA ASP A 216 -3.19 8.69 -4.78
C ASP A 216 -4.51 9.49 -4.82
N THR A 217 -4.53 10.64 -4.16
CA THR A 217 -5.67 11.57 -4.08
C THR A 217 -6.06 12.20 -5.42
N THR A 218 -5.26 12.07 -6.48
CA THR A 218 -5.66 12.46 -7.85
C THR A 218 -6.52 11.40 -8.53
N GLY A 219 -6.55 10.19 -7.98
CA GLY A 219 -7.22 9.01 -8.55
C GLY A 219 -6.34 8.24 -9.53
N ALA A 220 -5.04 8.54 -9.60
CA ALA A 220 -4.07 7.75 -10.35
C ALA A 220 -3.68 6.48 -9.56
N SER A 221 -2.99 5.56 -10.25
CA SER A 221 -2.39 4.39 -9.61
C SER A 221 -1.09 4.04 -10.32
N THR A 222 0.02 4.17 -9.61
CA THR A 222 1.36 3.82 -10.09
C THR A 222 1.65 2.36 -9.72
N ARG A 223 2.22 1.61 -10.67
CA ARG A 223 2.75 0.26 -10.46
C ARG A 223 4.27 0.34 -10.52
N ILE A 224 4.92 -0.21 -9.51
CA ILE A 224 6.38 -0.16 -9.31
C ILE A 224 6.88 -1.60 -9.26
N ALA A 225 7.91 -1.94 -10.04
CA ALA A 225 8.45 -3.30 -10.08
C ALA A 225 9.37 -3.60 -8.87
N LEU A 226 9.37 -4.86 -8.39
CA LEU A 226 10.06 -5.30 -7.16
C LEU A 226 10.88 -6.59 -7.35
#